data_AF-A0A9P8I5V9-F1
#
_entry.id   AF-A0A9P8I5V9-F1
#
_cell.length_a   1.000
_cell.length_b   1.000
_cell.length_c   1.000
_cell.angle_alpha   90.00
_cell.angle_beta   90.00
_cell.angle_gamma   90.00
#
_symmetry.space_group_name_H-M   'P 1'
#
loop_
_entity.id
_entity.type
_entity.pdbx_description
1 polymer ?
#
loop_
_entity_poly.entity_id
_entity_poly.type
_entity_poly.pdbx_seq_one_letter_code
_entity_poly.pdbx_strand_id
1 'polypeptide(L)'
;MLRSTQDYLDVFARFKQKENIEAVERLLSTQTHLESFERSQLGTLCCETAEEAKTLIPSLATKIPDQDLQELLDEITKLRTFVE
;
A
#
# COMPACT_ATOMS: atom_id res chain seq x y z
N MET A 1 -21.88 13.29 -3.43
CA MET A 1 -21.16 12.01 -3.55
C MET A 1 -19.85 12.18 -4.29
N LEU A 2 -19.84 12.58 -5.57
CA LEU A 2 -18.59 12.77 -6.34
C LEU A 2 -17.62 13.79 -5.72
N ARG A 3 -18.09 14.99 -5.34
CA ARG A 3 -17.25 16.01 -4.70
C ARG A 3 -16.62 15.52 -3.40
N SER A 4 -17.44 15.00 -2.48
CA SER A 4 -16.96 14.45 -1.21
C SER A 4 -15.96 13.29 -1.39
N THR A 5 -16.10 12.48 -2.44
CA THR A 5 -15.13 11.41 -2.76
C THR A 5 -13.83 12.00 -3.29
N GLN A 6 -13.90 12.99 -4.20
CA GLN A 6 -12.70 13.66 -4.72
C GLN A 6 -11.94 14.36 -3.59
N ASP A 7 -12.62 15.14 -2.75
CA ASP A 7 -12.02 15.82 -1.60
C ASP A 7 -11.36 14.83 -0.64
N TYR A 8 -12.00 13.68 -0.38
CA TYR A 8 -11.42 12.62 0.45
C TYR A 8 -10.15 12.03 -0.20
N LEU A 9 -10.20 11.71 -1.49
CA LEU A 9 -9.06 11.14 -2.20
C LEU A 9 -7.87 12.12 -2.24
N ASP A 10 -8.13 13.42 -2.42
CA ASP A 10 -7.09 14.45 -2.43
C ASP A 10 -6.40 14.59 -1.05
N VAL A 11 -7.15 14.44 0.04
CA VAL A 11 -6.62 14.47 1.42
C VAL A 11 -5.80 13.22 1.75
N PHE A 12 -6.28 12.04 1.36
CA PHE A 12 -5.69 10.76 1.75
C PHE A 12 -4.73 10.17 0.71
N ALA A 13 -4.54 10.80 -0.44
CA ALA A 13 -3.60 10.36 -1.47
C ALA A 13 -2.17 10.27 -0.91
N ARG A 14 -1.65 9.05 -0.79
CA ARG A 14 -0.28 8.75 -0.34
C ARG A 14 0.77 9.00 -1.42
N PHE A 15 0.37 8.88 -2.68
CA PHE A 15 1.22 9.06 -3.86
C PHE A 15 0.56 10.09 -4.77
N LYS A 16 1.19 11.26 -4.93
CA LYS A 16 0.66 12.36 -5.77
C LYS A 16 1.26 12.38 -7.18
N GLN A 17 2.46 11.83 -7.34
CA GLN A 17 3.16 11.76 -8.63
C GLN A 17 2.78 10.46 -9.34
N LYS A 18 2.48 10.57 -10.64
CA LYS A 18 2.03 9.43 -11.48
C LYS A 18 3.09 8.34 -11.53
N GLU A 19 4.34 8.73 -11.59
CA GLU A 19 5.52 7.86 -11.63
C GLU A 19 5.61 6.97 -10.37
N ASN A 20 5.29 7.54 -9.20
CA ASN A 20 5.29 6.80 -7.93
C ASN A 20 4.11 5.83 -7.87
N ILE A 21 2.92 6.23 -8.37
CA ILE A 21 1.76 5.35 -8.46
C ILE A 21 2.08 4.14 -9.34
N GLU A 22 2.65 4.36 -10.52
CA GLU A 22 3.04 3.29 -11.44
C GLU A 22 4.16 2.40 -10.87
N ALA A 23 5.06 2.95 -10.05
CA ALA A 23 6.07 2.16 -9.35
C ALA A 23 5.45 1.26 -8.26
N VAL A 24 4.55 1.79 -7.44
CA VAL A 24 3.84 1.03 -6.39
C VAL A 24 2.94 -0.05 -7.01
N GLU A 25 2.24 0.28 -8.10
CA GLU A 25 1.38 -0.68 -8.80
C GLU A 25 2.21 -1.84 -9.37
N ARG A 26 3.35 -1.55 -10.00
CA ARG A 26 4.27 -2.59 -10.48
C ARG A 26 4.77 -3.46 -9.32
N LEU A 27 5.24 -2.86 -8.23
CA LEU A 27 5.71 -3.58 -7.04
C LEU A 27 4.64 -4.55 -6.51
N LEU A 28 3.42 -4.06 -6.28
CA LEU A 28 2.31 -4.87 -5.77
C LEU A 28 1.82 -5.91 -6.79
N SER A 29 1.91 -5.64 -8.08
CA SER A 29 1.52 -6.59 -9.14
C SER A 29 2.39 -7.84 -9.18
N THR A 30 3.64 -7.76 -8.70
CA THR A 30 4.54 -8.93 -8.60
C THR A 30 4.09 -9.93 -7.54
N GLN A 31 3.28 -9.50 -6.56
CA GLN A 31 2.77 -10.31 -5.47
C GLN A 31 1.52 -11.09 -5.91
N THR A 32 1.70 -12.06 -6.81
CA THR A 32 0.61 -12.84 -7.43
C THR A 32 -0.19 -13.71 -6.46
N HIS A 33 0.37 -13.97 -5.28
CA HIS A 33 -0.29 -14.71 -4.19
C HIS A 33 -1.21 -13.82 -3.35
N LEU A 34 -1.19 -12.50 -3.55
CA LEU A 34 -2.07 -11.54 -2.88
C LEU A 34 -3.29 -11.22 -3.74
N GLU A 35 -4.44 -11.17 -3.09
CA GLU A 35 -5.70 -10.78 -3.73
C GLU A 35 -5.67 -9.31 -4.14
N SER A 36 -6.55 -8.92 -5.07
CA SER A 36 -6.68 -7.50 -5.48
C SER A 36 -6.96 -6.59 -4.29
N PHE A 37 -7.81 -7.05 -3.36
CA PHE A 37 -8.13 -6.31 -2.13
C PHE A 37 -6.90 -6.07 -1.25
N GLU A 38 -6.08 -7.10 -1.01
CA GLU A 38 -4.90 -7.03 -0.16
C GLU A 38 -3.86 -6.07 -0.73
N ARG A 39 -3.62 -6.17 -2.05
CA ARG A 39 -2.73 -5.25 -2.78
C ARG A 39 -3.21 -3.81 -2.66
N SER A 40 -4.50 -3.55 -2.88
CA SER A 40 -5.07 -2.21 -2.72
C SER A 40 -4.96 -1.68 -1.28
N GLN A 41 -5.18 -2.52 -0.27
CA GLN A 41 -5.05 -2.12 1.14
C GLN A 41 -3.62 -1.75 1.51
N LEU A 42 -2.62 -2.55 1.09
CA LEU A 42 -1.20 -2.26 1.35
C LEU A 42 -0.77 -0.91 0.75
N GLY A 43 -1.21 -0.60 -0.48
CA GLY A 43 -0.94 0.69 -1.12
C GLY A 43 -1.71 1.88 -0.53
N THR A 44 -2.85 1.64 0.14
CA THR A 44 -3.71 2.71 0.70
C THR A 44 -3.34 3.05 2.14
N LEU A 45 -3.18 2.01 2.97
CA LEU A 45 -2.92 2.16 4.40
C LEU A 45 -1.48 2.60 4.68
N CYS A 46 -0.52 2.12 3.86
CA CYS A 46 0.92 2.36 4.03
C CYS A 46 1.39 2.07 5.47
N CYS A 47 1.11 0.85 5.95
CA CYS A 47 1.53 0.38 7.27
C CYS A 47 3.05 0.43 7.41
N GLU A 48 3.54 0.70 8.63
CA GLU A 48 4.96 0.82 8.92
C GLU A 48 5.59 -0.54 9.27
N THR A 49 4.80 -1.46 9.81
CA THR A 49 5.27 -2.76 10.26
C THR A 49 4.45 -3.90 9.69
N ALA A 50 5.09 -5.07 9.51
CA ALA A 50 4.41 -6.30 9.14
C ALA A 50 3.32 -6.70 10.17
N GLU A 51 3.55 -6.44 11.46
CA GLU A 51 2.58 -6.67 12.53
C GLU A 51 1.32 -5.81 12.36
N GLU A 52 1.49 -4.50 12.10
CA GLU A 52 0.38 -3.60 11.82
C GLU A 52 -0.40 -4.05 10.58
N ALA A 53 0.32 -4.36 9.49
CA ALA A 53 -0.30 -4.79 8.25
C ALA A 53 -1.13 -6.07 8.43
N LYS A 54 -0.63 -7.06 9.17
CA LYS A 54 -1.37 -8.30 9.48
C LYS A 54 -2.52 -8.08 10.46
N THR A 55 -2.42 -7.08 11.34
CA THR A 55 -3.51 -6.70 12.25
C THR A 55 -4.66 -6.04 11.49
N LEU A 56 -4.36 -5.14 10.55
CA LEU A 56 -5.34 -4.42 9.74
C LEU A 56 -5.89 -5.26 8.58
N ILE A 57 -5.08 -6.18 8.05
CA ILE A 57 -5.42 -7.07 6.93
C ILE A 57 -5.16 -8.52 7.35
N PRO A 58 -6.05 -9.14 8.16
CA PRO A 58 -5.82 -10.47 8.74
C PRO A 58 -5.61 -11.59 7.71
N SER A 59 -6.11 -11.42 6.48
CA SER A 59 -5.94 -12.39 5.41
C SER A 59 -4.49 -12.52 4.90
N LEU A 60 -3.61 -11.57 5.23
CA LEU A 60 -2.16 -11.64 4.95
C LEU A 60 -1.41 -12.63 5.86
N ALA A 61 -1.97 -12.95 7.03
CA ALA A 61 -1.25 -13.69 8.08
C ALA A 61 -0.66 -15.02 7.59
N THR A 62 -1.34 -15.70 6.66
CA THR A 62 -0.93 -17.01 6.12
C THR A 62 -0.34 -16.96 4.73
N LYS A 63 -0.28 -15.77 4.09
CA LYS A 63 0.07 -15.63 2.66
C LYS A 63 1.49 -15.16 2.42
N ILE A 64 2.03 -14.36 3.34
CA ILE A 64 3.35 -13.74 3.21
C ILE A 64 4.06 -13.79 4.57
N PRO A 65 5.34 -14.19 4.63
CA PRO A 65 6.11 -14.15 5.87
C PRO A 65 6.40 -12.70 6.29
N ASP A 66 6.64 -12.47 7.58
CA ASP A 66 6.82 -11.12 8.13
C ASP A 66 8.02 -10.40 7.52
N GLN A 67 9.09 -11.13 7.20
CA GLN A 67 10.28 -10.56 6.57
C GLN A 67 9.97 -10.01 5.18
N ASP A 68 9.40 -10.83 4.29
CA ASP A 68 9.05 -10.41 2.93
C ASP A 68 8.01 -9.29 2.93
N LEU A 69 7.07 -9.33 3.88
CA LEU A 69 6.08 -8.27 4.05
C LEU A 69 6.74 -6.96 4.49
N GLN A 70 7.68 -7.01 5.43
CA GLN A 70 8.41 -5.82 5.87
C GLN A 70 9.23 -5.23 4.73
N GLU A 71 9.96 -6.06 3.98
CA GLU A 71 10.72 -5.61 2.81
C GLU A 71 9.81 -4.93 1.77
N LEU A 72 8.62 -5.51 1.51
CA LEU A 72 7.63 -4.90 0.62
C LEU A 72 7.15 -3.53 1.14
N LEU A 73 6.82 -3.42 2.43
CA LEU A 73 6.37 -2.18 3.05
C LEU A 73 7.45 -1.09 3.01
N ASP A 74 8.71 -1.47 3.23
CA ASP A 74 9.85 -0.56 3.17
C ASP A 74 10.04 0.00 1.74
N GLU A 75 9.92 -0.84 0.70
CA GLU A 75 9.97 -0.39 -0.69
C GLU A 75 8.81 0.54 -1.05
N ILE A 76 7.58 0.23 -0.62
CA ILE A 76 6.41 1.12 -0.80
C ILE A 76 6.67 2.47 -0.11
N THR A 77 7.25 2.45 1.08
CA THR A 77 7.52 3.65 1.87
C THR A 77 8.59 4.53 1.21
N LYS A 78 9.60 3.95 0.53
CA LYS A 78 10.59 4.73 -0.24
C LYS A 78 9.95 5.50 -1.41
N LEU A 79 8.89 4.96 -2.00
CA LEU A 79 8.14 5.60 -3.09
C LEU A 79 7.18 6.69 -2.59
N ARG A 80 6.91 6.72 -1.30
CA ARG A 80 6.17 7.81 -0.65
C ARG A 80 7.12 8.99 -0.53
N THR A 81 7.10 9.87 -1.52
CA THR A 81 7.83 11.15 -1.42
C THR A 81 7.31 11.90 -0.19
N PHE A 82 8.17 12.14 0.79
CA PHE A 82 7.91 13.11 1.84
C PHE A 82 7.87 14.48 1.16
N VAL A 83 6.68 14.90 0.74
CA VAL A 83 6.43 16.28 0.38
C VAL A 83 6.44 17.05 1.70
N GLU A 84 7.52 17.79 1.95
CA GLU A 84 7.53 18.89 2.93
C GLU A 84 6.39 19.88 2.64
#